data_AF-A0A3D9UPB7-F1
#
_entry.id   AF-A0A3D9UPB7-F1
#
_cell.length_a   1.000
_cell.length_b   1.000
_cell.length_c   1.000
_cell.angle_alpha   90.00
_cell.angle_beta   90.00
_cell.angle_gamma   90.00
#
_symmetry.space_group_name_H-M   'P 1'
#
loop_
_entity.id
_entity.type
_entity.pdbx_description
1 polymer ?
#
loop_
_entity_poly.entity_id
_entity_poly.type
_entity_poly.pdbx_seq_one_letter_code
_entity_poly.pdbx_strand_id
1 'polypeptide(L)'
;MNSTARRSVWSFGRTDHWFLQIVLSVIAIGSIIGLVAGPIARWINGDPVPVDYSGKATIDALNRAGLKYDDVSTTVQVPVGEVGPRIWSLLPDLALCGLVLAALWLVFGVARDISRGNPFVPLNVRRIRTIAALALVGSIVVPMLTSMGQAMVVAGTALDALQPQGFSVTFPLWPIGAALVVALIAEAFAAGDRMRDDLEGVI
;
A
#
# COMPACT_ATOMS: atom_id res chain seq x y z
N MET A 1 -12.08 -49.39 19.82
CA MET A 1 -11.47 -48.09 20.20
C MET A 1 -11.70 -47.12 19.06
N ASN A 2 -12.70 -46.24 19.19
CA ASN A 2 -13.07 -45.26 18.17
C ASN A 2 -12.15 -44.04 18.28
N SER A 3 -11.37 -43.77 17.23
CA SER A 3 -10.64 -42.51 17.08
C SER A 3 -11.63 -41.40 16.73
N THR A 4 -11.97 -40.56 17.70
CA THR A 4 -12.64 -39.29 17.44
C THR A 4 -11.66 -38.37 16.72
N ALA A 5 -11.75 -38.34 15.39
CA ALA A 5 -11.06 -37.36 14.56
C ALA A 5 -11.42 -35.94 15.06
N ARG A 6 -10.45 -35.24 15.65
CA ARG A 6 -10.58 -33.81 15.94
C ARG A 6 -10.81 -33.09 14.61
N ARG A 7 -12.06 -32.72 14.32
CA ARG A 7 -12.35 -31.76 13.24
C ARG A 7 -11.59 -30.48 13.59
N SER A 8 -10.62 -30.12 12.75
CA SER A 8 -9.91 -28.85 12.92
C SER A 8 -10.90 -27.72 12.72
N VAL A 9 -10.92 -26.77 13.66
CA VAL A 9 -11.82 -25.61 13.64
C VAL A 9 -11.49 -24.63 12.49
N TRP A 10 -10.42 -24.93 11.73
CA TRP A 10 -9.83 -24.10 10.69
C TRP A 10 -9.60 -24.88 9.38
N SER A 11 -10.52 -25.75 8.98
CA SER A 11 -10.43 -26.37 7.65
C SER A 11 -10.90 -25.37 6.59
N PHE A 12 -9.95 -24.78 5.84
CA PHE A 12 -10.25 -23.95 4.67
C PHE A 12 -11.07 -24.76 3.66
N GLY A 13 -12.38 -24.51 3.64
CA GLY A 13 -13.32 -25.22 2.79
C GLY A 13 -13.47 -24.58 1.41
N ARG A 14 -14.28 -25.23 0.56
CA ARG A 14 -14.66 -24.70 -0.76
C ARG A 14 -15.40 -23.35 -0.67
N THR A 15 -16.12 -23.15 0.43
CA THR A 15 -16.83 -21.89 0.76
C THR A 15 -15.86 -20.77 1.12
N ASP A 16 -14.78 -21.08 1.84
CA ASP A 16 -13.79 -20.07 2.28
C ASP A 16 -12.99 -19.51 1.11
N HIS A 17 -12.71 -20.34 0.10
CA HIS A 17 -12.08 -19.87 -1.13
C HIS A 17 -12.97 -18.88 -1.88
N TRP A 18 -14.27 -19.14 -2.01
CA TRP A 18 -15.19 -18.20 -2.68
C TRP A 18 -15.31 -16.89 -1.92
N PHE A 19 -15.41 -16.96 -0.59
CA PHE A 19 -15.41 -15.76 0.26
C PHE A 19 -14.11 -14.96 0.10
N LEU A 20 -12.95 -15.62 0.17
CA LEU A 20 -11.65 -14.97 -0.01
C LEU A 20 -11.54 -14.31 -1.39
N GLN A 21 -12.02 -14.96 -2.45
CA GLN A 21 -12.05 -14.37 -3.79
C GLN A 21 -12.89 -13.10 -3.85
N ILE A 22 -14.09 -13.12 -3.26
CA ILE A 22 -14.95 -11.93 -3.19
C ILE A 22 -14.24 -10.81 -2.44
N VAL A 23 -13.66 -11.10 -1.28
CA VAL A 23 -12.93 -10.10 -0.49
C VAL A 23 -11.80 -9.48 -1.30
N LEU A 24 -10.96 -10.30 -1.95
CA LEU A 24 -9.87 -9.81 -2.79
C LEU A 24 -10.37 -8.98 -3.98
N SER A 25 -11.48 -9.39 -4.62
CA SER A 25 -12.09 -8.63 -5.72
C SER A 25 -12.66 -7.30 -5.26
N VAL A 26 -13.34 -7.27 -4.11
CA VAL A 26 -13.87 -6.03 -3.51
C VAL A 26 -12.73 -5.07 -3.18
N ILE A 27 -11.63 -5.58 -2.59
CA ILE A 27 -10.43 -4.77 -2.33
C ILE A 27 -9.87 -4.23 -3.64
N ALA A 28 -9.69 -5.07 -4.67
CA ALA A 28 -9.17 -4.64 -5.97
C ALA A 28 -10.03 -3.54 -6.62
N ILE A 29 -11.35 -3.73 -6.64
CA ILE A 29 -12.29 -2.75 -7.20
C ILE A 29 -12.26 -1.46 -6.37
N GLY A 30 -12.29 -1.57 -5.04
CA GLY A 30 -12.19 -0.43 -4.14
C GLY A 30 -10.91 0.37 -4.34
N SER A 31 -9.77 -0.32 -4.52
CA SER A 31 -8.48 0.31 -4.82
C SER A 31 -8.50 1.04 -6.16
N ILE A 32 -9.04 0.43 -7.22
CA ILE A 32 -9.15 1.09 -8.53
C ILE A 32 -10.05 2.34 -8.44
N ILE A 33 -11.19 2.22 -7.76
CA ILE A 33 -12.12 3.35 -7.61
C ILE A 33 -11.46 4.46 -6.78
N GLY A 34 -10.89 4.13 -5.63
CA GLY A 34 -10.33 5.11 -4.70
C GLY A 34 -9.04 5.77 -5.18
N LEU A 35 -8.15 5.01 -5.83
CA LEU A 35 -6.82 5.46 -6.22
C LEU A 35 -6.71 5.87 -7.69
N VAL A 36 -7.72 5.59 -8.52
CA VAL A 36 -7.65 5.93 -9.95
C VAL A 36 -8.89 6.70 -10.38
N ALA A 37 -10.07 6.10 -10.25
CA ALA A 37 -11.30 6.74 -10.73
C ALA A 37 -11.61 8.04 -9.98
N GLY A 38 -11.45 8.06 -8.65
CA GLY A 38 -11.66 9.24 -7.81
C GLY A 38 -10.73 10.41 -8.15
N PRO A 39 -9.39 10.21 -8.16
CA PRO A 39 -8.44 11.24 -8.59
C PRO A 39 -8.69 11.75 -10.03
N ILE A 40 -9.01 10.86 -10.97
CA ILE A 40 -9.33 11.26 -12.35
C ILE A 40 -10.63 12.08 -12.40
N ALA A 41 -11.67 11.69 -11.67
CA ALA A 41 -12.92 12.45 -11.61
C ALA A 41 -12.69 13.86 -11.03
N ARG A 42 -11.91 13.97 -9.95
CA ARG A 42 -11.49 15.26 -9.37
C ARG A 42 -10.74 16.11 -10.39
N TRP A 43 -9.84 15.50 -11.16
CA TRP A 43 -9.13 16.20 -12.23
C TRP A 43 -10.10 16.73 -13.29
N ILE A 44 -11.02 15.91 -13.79
CA ILE A 44 -12.01 16.31 -14.80
C ILE A 44 -12.90 17.46 -14.30
N ASN A 45 -13.28 17.43 -13.02
CA ASN A 45 -14.07 18.49 -12.38
C ASN A 45 -13.28 19.77 -12.11
N GLY A 46 -11.96 19.76 -12.32
CA GLY A 46 -11.10 20.91 -12.04
C GLY A 46 -10.84 21.13 -10.54
N ASP A 47 -11.14 20.15 -9.70
CA ASP A 47 -10.98 20.26 -8.25
C ASP A 47 -9.53 20.63 -7.88
N PRO A 48 -9.35 21.39 -6.79
CA PRO A 48 -8.02 21.69 -6.27
C PRO A 48 -7.31 20.42 -5.82
N VAL A 49 -5.98 20.45 -5.90
CA VAL A 49 -5.13 19.34 -5.48
C VAL A 49 -4.80 19.52 -4.00
N PRO A 50 -5.08 18.51 -3.14
CA PRO A 50 -4.65 18.55 -1.75
C PRO A 50 -3.13 18.40 -1.69
N VAL A 51 -2.47 19.35 -1.03
CA VAL A 51 -1.03 19.34 -0.78
C VAL A 51 -0.81 19.42 0.71
N ASP A 52 -0.10 18.45 1.28
CA ASP A 52 0.28 18.52 2.68
C ASP A 52 1.39 19.55 2.83
N TYR A 53 1.12 20.58 3.63
CA TYR A 53 2.06 21.62 3.98
C TYR A 53 2.52 21.42 5.42
N SER A 54 3.83 21.42 5.61
CA SER A 54 4.44 21.44 6.93
C SER A 54 5.48 22.56 6.96
N GLY A 55 5.29 23.54 7.84
CA GLY A 55 6.22 24.63 7.99
C GLY A 55 5.70 25.77 8.86
N LYS A 56 6.41 26.89 8.81
CA LYS A 56 6.08 28.10 9.55
C LYS A 56 4.92 28.83 8.88
N ALA A 57 3.72 28.62 9.41
CA ALA A 57 2.55 29.40 9.02
C ALA A 57 2.23 30.44 10.09
N THR A 58 1.96 31.68 9.69
CA THR A 58 1.44 32.69 10.62
C THR A 58 -0.06 32.48 10.80
N ILE A 59 -0.50 32.14 12.01
CA ILE A 59 -1.91 31.98 12.35
C ILE A 59 -2.30 33.16 13.24
N ASP A 60 -2.90 34.18 12.64
CA ASP A 60 -3.25 35.44 13.32
C ASP A 60 -4.17 35.25 14.53
N ALA A 61 -4.99 34.21 14.54
CA ALA A 61 -5.84 33.88 15.68
C ALA A 61 -5.01 33.39 16.89
N LEU A 62 -4.00 32.55 16.68
CA LEU A 62 -3.12 32.05 17.74
C LEU A 62 -2.20 33.16 18.26
N ASN A 63 -1.68 34.00 17.35
CA ASN A 63 -0.87 35.17 17.71
C ASN A 63 -1.65 36.17 18.56
N ARG A 64 -2.92 36.48 18.20
CA ARG A 64 -3.79 37.35 19.00
C ARG A 64 -4.12 36.76 20.38
N ALA A 65 -4.11 35.44 20.52
CA ALA A 65 -4.30 34.77 21.80
C ALA A 65 -3.00 34.69 22.64
N GLY A 66 -1.86 35.18 22.14
CA GLY A 66 -0.56 35.09 22.80
C GLY A 66 -0.01 33.66 22.89
N LEU A 67 -0.56 32.74 22.11
CA LEU A 67 -0.14 31.34 22.09
C LEU A 67 1.07 31.18 21.19
N LYS A 68 2.14 30.57 21.72
CA LYS A 68 3.29 30.15 20.94
C LYS A 68 2.99 28.79 20.32
N TYR A 69 3.26 28.67 19.04
CA TYR A 69 3.15 27.42 18.29
C TYR A 69 4.40 27.28 17.42
N ASP A 70 4.76 26.03 17.13
CA ASP A 70 5.95 25.71 16.35
C ASP A 70 5.55 25.52 14.88
N ASP A 71 6.12 24.55 14.16
CA ASP A 71 5.67 24.25 12.80
C ASP A 71 4.21 23.78 12.75
N VAL A 72 3.51 24.23 11.72
CA VAL A 72 2.11 23.87 11.44
C VAL A 72 2.11 22.84 10.32
N SER A 73 1.45 21.71 10.56
CA SER A 73 1.15 20.69 9.55
C SER A 73 -0.33 20.76 9.19
N THR A 74 -0.65 21.06 7.93
CA THR A 74 -2.03 21.14 7.43
C THR A 74 -2.08 20.79 5.94
N THR A 75 -3.20 20.26 5.47
CA THR A 75 -3.45 20.06 4.04
C THR A 75 -4.03 21.35 3.45
N VAL A 76 -3.41 21.85 2.38
CA VAL A 76 -3.83 23.05 1.64
C VAL A 76 -4.41 22.61 0.29
N GLN A 77 -5.52 23.24 -0.12
CA GLN A 77 -6.13 23.02 -1.41
C GLN A 77 -5.53 23.97 -2.44
N VAL A 78 -4.72 23.45 -3.36
CA VAL A 78 -4.01 24.26 -4.34
C VAL A 78 -4.77 24.22 -5.69
N PRO A 79 -5.28 25.35 -6.20
CA PRO A 79 -5.87 25.39 -7.53
C PRO A 79 -4.76 25.26 -8.58
N VAL A 80 -4.76 24.14 -9.30
CA VAL A 80 -3.76 23.89 -10.34
C VAL A 80 -4.38 24.13 -11.71
N GLY A 81 -3.94 25.19 -12.41
CA GLY A 81 -4.38 25.50 -13.78
C GLY A 81 -3.66 24.69 -14.86
N GLU A 82 -2.44 24.23 -14.57
CA GLU A 82 -1.56 23.56 -15.54
C GLU A 82 -1.68 22.02 -15.52
N VAL A 83 -1.49 21.39 -16.69
CA VAL A 83 -1.59 19.93 -16.87
C VAL A 83 -0.39 19.20 -16.24
N GLY A 84 0.81 19.78 -16.31
CA GLY A 84 2.05 19.15 -15.84
C GLY A 84 2.01 18.75 -14.35
N PRO A 85 1.77 19.69 -13.43
CA PRO A 85 1.72 19.38 -12.00
C PRO A 85 0.54 18.45 -11.63
N ARG A 86 -0.56 18.47 -12.39
CA ARG A 86 -1.66 17.52 -12.20
C ARG A 86 -1.26 16.08 -12.52
N ILE A 87 -0.45 15.83 -13.56
CA ILE A 87 0.04 14.47 -13.86
C ILE A 87 0.91 13.95 -12.70
N TRP A 88 1.80 14.80 -12.16
CA TRP A 88 2.63 14.45 -11.02
C TRP A 88 1.82 14.10 -9.76
N SER A 89 0.66 14.74 -9.58
CA SER A 89 -0.25 14.42 -8.46
C SER A 89 -0.91 13.04 -8.56
N LEU A 90 -1.00 12.43 -9.74
CA LEU A 90 -1.64 11.13 -9.96
C LEU A 90 -0.68 9.95 -9.86
N LEU A 91 0.61 10.18 -10.09
CA LEU A 91 1.63 9.12 -10.08
C LEU A 91 1.69 8.30 -8.79
N PRO A 92 1.60 8.90 -7.58
CA PRO A 92 1.64 8.14 -6.34
C PRO A 92 0.46 7.17 -6.21
N ASP A 93 -0.75 7.64 -6.53
CA ASP A 93 -1.97 6.85 -6.43
C ASP A 93 -1.98 5.71 -7.48
N LEU A 94 -1.52 5.99 -8.70
CA LEU A 94 -1.36 4.98 -9.75
C LEU A 94 -0.32 3.93 -9.37
N ALA A 95 0.82 4.34 -8.82
CA ALA A 95 1.86 3.42 -8.36
C ALA A 95 1.34 2.53 -7.21
N LEU A 96 0.65 3.13 -6.22
CA LEU A 96 0.05 2.40 -5.12
C LEU A 96 -1.01 1.40 -5.61
N CYS A 97 -1.88 1.82 -6.54
CA CYS A 97 -2.89 0.96 -7.14
C CYS A 97 -2.24 -0.24 -7.85
N GLY A 98 -1.22 0.00 -8.67
CA GLY A 98 -0.46 -1.06 -9.36
C GLY A 98 0.17 -2.06 -8.39
N LEU A 99 0.80 -1.56 -7.31
CA LEU A 99 1.39 -2.40 -6.27
C LEU A 99 0.34 -3.26 -5.55
N VAL A 100 -0.81 -2.66 -5.19
CA VAL A 100 -1.91 -3.38 -4.53
C VAL A 100 -2.48 -4.45 -5.46
N LEU A 101 -2.76 -4.13 -6.72
CA LEU A 101 -3.29 -5.10 -7.68
C LEU A 101 -2.31 -6.24 -7.94
N ALA A 102 -1.01 -5.95 -8.05
CA ALA A 102 0.03 -6.96 -8.19
C ALA A 102 0.09 -7.88 -6.96
N ALA A 103 0.04 -7.32 -5.74
CA ALA A 103 0.01 -8.10 -4.51
C ALA A 103 -1.25 -8.97 -4.41
N LEU A 104 -2.44 -8.42 -4.70
CA LEU A 104 -3.70 -9.17 -4.70
C LEU A 104 -3.69 -10.31 -5.72
N TRP A 105 -3.11 -10.08 -6.91
CA TRP A 105 -2.97 -11.12 -7.92
C TRP A 105 -2.08 -12.28 -7.45
N LEU A 106 -0.97 -11.98 -6.76
CA LEU A 106 -0.11 -12.99 -6.17
C LEU A 106 -0.82 -13.75 -5.03
N VAL A 107 -1.55 -13.06 -4.16
CA VAL A 107 -2.36 -13.66 -3.08
C VAL A 107 -3.43 -14.57 -3.66
N PHE A 108 -4.10 -14.15 -4.72
CA PHE A 108 -5.09 -14.97 -5.43
C PHE A 108 -4.46 -16.27 -5.97
N GLY A 109 -3.24 -16.19 -6.52
CA GLY A 109 -2.48 -17.36 -6.93
C GLY A 109 -2.24 -18.34 -5.78
N VAL A 110 -1.76 -17.84 -4.64
CA VAL A 110 -1.51 -18.65 -3.43
C VAL A 110 -2.81 -19.29 -2.92
N ALA A 111 -3.88 -18.50 -2.80
CA ALA A 111 -5.20 -18.98 -2.37
C ALA A 111 -5.75 -20.09 -3.27
N ARG A 112 -5.59 -19.94 -4.59
CA ARG A 112 -5.98 -20.95 -5.57
C ARG A 112 -5.23 -22.26 -5.37
N ASP A 113 -3.92 -22.22 -5.12
CA ASP A 113 -3.13 -23.44 -4.95
C ASP A 113 -3.39 -24.13 -3.60
N ILE A 114 -3.65 -23.35 -2.55
CA ILE A 114 -4.13 -23.88 -1.26
C ILE A 114 -5.46 -24.61 -1.44
N SER A 115 -6.42 -24.03 -2.18
CA SER A 115 -7.73 -24.67 -2.43
C SER A 115 -7.64 -25.98 -3.22
N ARG A 116 -6.54 -26.19 -3.94
CA ARG A 116 -6.25 -27.42 -4.69
C ARG A 116 -5.52 -28.48 -3.85
N GLY A 117 -5.25 -28.20 -2.58
CA GLY A 117 -4.56 -29.10 -1.66
C GLY A 117 -3.03 -29.08 -1.78
N ASN A 118 -2.46 -28.11 -2.53
CA ASN A 118 -1.01 -28.02 -2.77
C ASN A 118 -0.42 -26.70 -2.22
N PRO A 119 -0.46 -26.49 -0.89
CA PRO A 119 -0.02 -25.22 -0.28
C PRO A 119 1.49 -24.96 -0.41
N PHE A 120 2.32 -26.01 -0.36
CA PHE A 120 3.78 -25.92 -0.26
C PHE A 120 4.52 -25.96 -1.60
N VAL A 121 3.87 -25.64 -2.72
CA VAL A 121 4.60 -25.60 -4.00
C VAL A 121 5.67 -24.49 -3.99
N PRO A 122 6.87 -24.72 -4.57
CA PRO A 122 7.95 -23.71 -4.63
C PRO A 122 7.50 -22.37 -5.24
N LEU A 123 6.50 -22.41 -6.10
CA LEU A 123 5.88 -21.22 -6.69
C LEU A 123 5.21 -20.32 -5.65
N ASN A 124 4.56 -20.89 -4.62
CA ASN A 124 3.92 -20.10 -3.56
C ASN A 124 4.95 -19.40 -2.68
N VAL A 125 6.08 -20.04 -2.38
CA VAL A 125 7.21 -19.39 -1.69
C VAL A 125 7.67 -18.16 -2.47
N ARG A 126 7.86 -18.29 -3.79
CA ARG A 126 8.21 -17.17 -4.66
C ARG A 126 7.16 -16.06 -4.61
N ARG A 127 5.87 -16.40 -4.71
CA ARG A 127 4.77 -15.42 -4.63
C ARG A 127 4.77 -14.66 -3.30
N ILE A 128 4.94 -15.34 -2.16
CA ILE A 128 4.97 -14.70 -0.84
C ILE A 128 6.20 -13.78 -0.71
N ARG A 129 7.38 -14.22 -1.19
CA ARG A 129 8.57 -13.36 -1.25
C ARG A 129 8.36 -12.13 -2.14
N THR A 130 7.69 -12.29 -3.28
CA THR A 130 7.36 -11.16 -4.16
C THR A 130 6.36 -10.21 -3.49
N ILE A 131 5.35 -10.70 -2.77
CA ILE A 131 4.44 -9.84 -1.98
C ILE A 131 5.22 -9.02 -0.95
N ALA A 132 6.13 -9.66 -0.20
CA ALA A 132 6.98 -8.96 0.76
C ALA A 132 7.87 -7.89 0.09
N ALA A 133 8.48 -8.23 -1.04
CA ALA A 133 9.30 -7.30 -1.82
C ALA A 133 8.48 -6.11 -2.34
N LEU A 134 7.28 -6.36 -2.89
CA LEU A 134 6.38 -5.30 -3.35
C LEU A 134 5.97 -4.37 -2.21
N ALA A 135 5.68 -4.93 -1.03
CA ALA A 135 5.32 -4.14 0.15
C ALA A 135 6.51 -3.28 0.65
N LEU A 136 7.73 -3.83 0.69
CA LEU A 136 8.95 -3.08 1.03
C LEU A 136 9.22 -1.95 0.03
N VAL A 137 9.22 -2.28 -1.27
CA VAL A 137 9.46 -1.30 -2.34
C VAL A 137 8.37 -0.22 -2.31
N GLY A 138 7.10 -0.61 -2.17
CA GLY A 138 5.98 0.33 -2.07
C GLY A 138 6.08 1.29 -0.89
N SER A 139 6.56 0.81 0.26
CA SER A 139 6.75 1.62 1.48
C SER A 139 7.79 2.73 1.31
N ILE A 140 8.67 2.61 0.31
CA ILE A 140 9.71 3.60 0.01
C ILE A 140 9.29 4.44 -1.19
N VAL A 141 8.89 3.79 -2.29
CA VAL A 141 8.60 4.45 -3.57
C VAL A 141 7.37 5.34 -3.48
N VAL A 142 6.29 4.90 -2.82
CA VAL A 142 5.04 5.69 -2.77
C VAL A 142 5.22 7.00 -1.99
N PRO A 143 5.82 7.02 -0.78
CA PRO A 143 6.10 8.29 -0.09
C PRO A 143 7.04 9.22 -0.87
N MET A 144 8.05 8.66 -1.57
CA MET A 144 8.94 9.45 -2.43
C MET A 144 8.17 10.10 -3.59
N LEU A 145 7.35 9.33 -4.31
CA LEU A 145 6.50 9.86 -5.39
C LEU A 145 5.53 10.91 -4.87
N THR A 146 4.94 10.69 -3.69
CA THR A 146 4.00 11.63 -3.06
C THR A 146 4.69 12.96 -2.78
N SER A 147 5.87 12.91 -2.16
CA SER A 147 6.65 14.09 -1.81
C SER A 147 7.14 14.85 -3.05
N MET A 148 7.57 14.11 -4.09
CA MET A 148 7.94 14.70 -5.38
C MET A 148 6.73 15.35 -6.08
N GLY A 149 5.57 14.67 -6.08
CA GLY A 149 4.34 15.19 -6.66
C GLY A 149 3.89 16.47 -5.99
N GLN A 150 3.91 16.51 -4.66
CA GLN A 150 3.62 17.71 -3.87
C GLN A 150 4.60 18.85 -4.19
N ALA A 151 5.90 18.58 -4.23
CA ALA A 151 6.91 19.58 -4.58
C ALA A 151 6.68 20.18 -5.98
N MET A 152 6.33 19.34 -6.97
CA MET A 152 6.03 19.79 -8.33
C MET A 152 4.74 20.60 -8.42
N VAL A 153 3.71 20.25 -7.64
CA VAL A 153 2.48 21.03 -7.54
C VAL A 153 2.74 22.41 -6.95
N VAL A 154 3.52 22.50 -5.86
CA VAL A 154 3.88 23.78 -5.25
C VAL A 154 4.74 24.63 -6.19
N ALA A 155 5.77 24.03 -6.82
CA ALA A 155 6.64 24.73 -7.76
C ALA A 155 5.89 25.32 -8.98
N GLY A 156 4.79 24.68 -9.40
CA GLY A 156 3.93 25.16 -10.47
C GLY A 156 2.94 26.27 -10.07
N THR A 157 3.02 26.78 -8.84
CA THR A 157 2.10 27.82 -8.32
C THR A 157 2.85 29.05 -7.86
N ALA A 158 2.19 30.21 -7.85
CA ALA A 158 2.73 31.47 -7.33
C ALA A 158 2.82 31.50 -5.78
N LEU A 159 2.89 30.34 -5.13
CA LEU A 159 3.00 30.15 -3.69
C LEU A 159 4.45 30.32 -3.20
N ASP A 160 5.29 31.11 -3.89
CA ASP A 160 6.67 31.45 -3.48
C ASP A 160 6.77 31.96 -2.03
N ALA A 161 5.67 32.53 -1.50
CA ALA A 161 5.55 32.98 -0.12
C ALA A 161 5.47 31.82 0.90
N LEU A 162 4.95 30.66 0.51
CA LEU A 162 5.05 29.41 1.27
C LEU A 162 6.35 28.72 0.87
N GLN A 163 7.50 29.23 1.31
CA GLN A 163 8.77 28.51 1.18
C GLN A 163 8.61 27.15 1.87
N PRO A 164 8.52 26.03 1.13
CA PRO A 164 8.44 24.72 1.75
C PRO A 164 9.77 24.50 2.46
N GLN A 165 9.73 24.20 3.76
CA GLN A 165 10.94 23.87 4.50
C GLN A 165 11.42 22.48 4.07
N GLY A 166 12.06 22.41 2.91
CA GLY A 166 12.73 21.22 2.39
C GLY A 166 11.82 20.08 1.95
N PHE A 167 12.44 19.13 1.25
CA PHE A 167 11.83 17.86 0.88
C PHE A 167 11.79 16.96 2.13
N SER A 168 10.62 16.85 2.76
CA SER A 168 10.41 15.95 3.91
C SER A 168 9.65 14.70 3.47
N VAL A 169 10.27 13.53 3.64
CA VAL A 169 9.64 12.24 3.37
C VAL A 169 9.48 11.51 4.70
N THR A 170 8.23 11.23 5.06
CA THR A 170 7.93 10.36 6.21
C THR A 170 7.74 8.93 5.73
N PHE A 171 8.61 8.03 6.17
CA PHE A 171 8.51 6.61 5.85
C PHE A 171 7.63 5.90 6.87
N PRO A 172 6.55 5.23 6.44
CA PRO A 172 5.69 4.50 7.35
C PRO A 172 6.39 3.21 7.79
N LEU A 173 6.79 3.12 9.07
CA LEU A 173 7.50 1.96 9.61
C LEU A 173 6.61 0.70 9.69
N TRP A 174 5.31 0.88 9.87
CA TRP A 174 4.35 -0.23 10.01
C TRP A 174 4.28 -1.13 8.76
N PRO A 175 4.07 -0.59 7.54
CA PRO A 175 4.17 -1.36 6.29
C PRO A 175 5.49 -2.10 6.11
N ILE A 176 6.62 -1.48 6.49
CA ILE A 176 7.94 -2.11 6.44
C ILE A 176 7.98 -3.33 7.37
N GLY A 177 7.54 -3.16 8.62
CA GLY A 177 7.44 -4.25 9.59
C GLY A 177 6.55 -5.39 9.09
N ALA A 178 5.38 -5.07 8.54
CA ALA A 178 4.47 -6.06 7.95
C ALA A 178 5.12 -6.82 6.79
N ALA A 179 5.84 -6.13 5.91
CA ALA A 179 6.55 -6.75 4.81
C ALA A 179 7.67 -7.70 5.26
N LEU A 180 8.41 -7.34 6.32
CA LEU A 180 9.41 -8.21 6.94
C LEU A 180 8.77 -9.46 7.56
N VAL A 181 7.61 -9.33 8.21
CA VAL A 181 6.86 -10.49 8.73
C VAL A 181 6.43 -11.41 7.59
N VAL A 182 5.92 -10.87 6.48
CA VAL A 182 5.55 -11.67 5.30
C VAL A 182 6.79 -12.36 4.70
N ALA A 183 7.95 -11.69 4.65
CA ALA A 183 9.20 -12.30 4.21
C ALA A 183 9.63 -13.47 5.12
N LEU A 184 9.50 -13.30 6.44
CA LEU A 184 9.78 -14.35 7.43
C LEU A 184 8.85 -15.55 7.23
N ILE A 185 7.55 -15.31 7.00
CA ILE A 185 6.59 -16.37 6.67
C ILE A 185 7.03 -17.11 5.41
N ALA A 186 7.46 -16.40 4.36
CA ALA A 186 7.94 -17.04 3.14
C ALA A 186 9.13 -17.98 3.40
N GLU A 187 10.04 -17.59 4.29
CA GLU A 187 11.19 -18.41 4.68
C GLU A 187 10.77 -19.65 5.46
N ALA A 188 9.79 -19.53 6.37
CA ALA A 188 9.23 -20.67 7.08
C ALA A 188 8.60 -21.70 6.12
N PHE A 189 7.90 -21.24 5.07
CA PHE A 189 7.37 -22.12 4.02
C PHE A 189 8.49 -22.80 3.22
N ALA A 190 9.58 -22.09 2.91
CA ALA A 190 10.74 -22.66 2.22
C ALA A 190 11.50 -23.70 3.07
N ALA A 191 11.53 -23.52 4.39
CA ALA A 191 12.08 -24.51 5.31
C ALA A 191 11.18 -25.77 5.40
N GLY A 192 9.86 -25.59 5.41
CA GLY A 192 8.90 -26.70 5.41
C GLY A 192 8.95 -27.55 4.14
N ASP A 193 9.15 -26.93 2.97
CA ASP A 193 9.30 -27.63 1.68
C ASP A 193 10.53 -28.55 1.70
N ARG A 194 11.68 -28.06 2.20
CA ARG A 194 12.91 -28.87 2.34
C ARG A 194 12.72 -30.09 3.26
N MET A 195 11.99 -29.94 4.36
CA MET A 195 11.70 -31.05 5.27
C MET A 195 10.81 -32.12 4.62
N ARG A 196 9.93 -31.71 3.68
CA ARG A 196 9.10 -32.64 2.94
C ARG A 196 9.92 -33.44 1.94
N ASP A 197 10.81 -32.80 1.20
CA ASP A 197 11.72 -33.45 0.27
C ASP A 197 12.60 -34.50 0.97
N ASP A 198 13.12 -34.16 2.16
CA ASP A 198 13.93 -35.06 2.98
C ASP A 198 13.14 -36.32 3.43
N LEU A 199 11.83 -36.19 3.68
CA LEU A 199 10.97 -37.32 4.08
C LEU A 199 10.57 -38.21 2.89
N GLU A 200 10.37 -37.62 1.71
CA GLU A 200 10.05 -38.37 0.49
C GLU A 200 11.27 -39.20 -0.01
N GLY A 201 12.49 -38.80 0.35
CA GLY A 201 13.73 -39.53 0.02
C GLY A 201 14.08 -40.73 0.93
N VAL A 202 13.33 -40.98 1.99
CA VAL A 202 13.59 -42.05 2.98
C VAL A 202 12.73 -43.31 2.75
N ILE A 203 11.84 -43.29 1.76
CA ILE A 203 10.92 -44.39 1.42
C ILE A 203 11.45 -45.19 0.21
#